data_AF-A0A2L0UGS7-F1
#
_entry.id   AF-A0A2L0UGS7-F1
#
_cell.length_a   1.000
_cell.length_b   1.000
_cell.length_c   1.000
_cell.angle_alpha   90.00
_cell.angle_beta   90.00
_cell.angle_gamma   90.00
#
_symmetry.space_group_name_H-M   'P 1'
#
loop_
_entity.id
_entity.type
_entity.pdbx_description
1 polymer ?
#
loop_
_entity_poly.entity_id
_entity_poly.type
_entity_poly.pdbx_seq_one_letter_code
_entity_poly.pdbx_strand_id
1 'polypeptide(L)' 'MTTISKGSSRTTPCPRCGHEAWPIAYGMVPPSVQEENPRVVYAGCVMSEEWRPDPATGEPRYGTPEWECQKSGCRHRWW' A
#
# COMPACT_ATOMS: atom_id res chain seq x y z
N MET A 1 -9.40 -0.52 9.32
CA MET A 1 -10.18 -1.00 8.16
C MET A 1 -10.35 0.17 7.21
N THR A 2 -9.51 0.24 6.17
CA THR A 2 -9.60 1.31 5.18
C THR A 2 -10.68 0.91 4.18
N THR A 3 -11.87 1.47 4.34
CA THR A 3 -12.96 1.35 3.36
C THR A 3 -12.51 2.01 2.07
N ILE A 4 -12.32 1.22 1.01
CA ILE A 4 -12.07 1.75 -0.33
C ILE A 4 -13.36 2.47 -0.74
N SER A 5 -13.37 3.77 -0.51
CA SER A 5 -14.45 4.65 -0.92
C SER A 5 -14.33 4.86 -2.43
N LYS A 6 -15.48 4.79 -3.11
CA LYS A 6 -15.66 5.08 -4.53
C LYS A 6 -14.84 6.31 -4.94
N GLY A 7 -13.73 6.11 -5.66
CA GLY A 7 -12.84 7.20 -6.14
C GLY A 7 -11.44 7.29 -5.53
N SER A 8 -10.92 6.27 -4.83
CA SER A 8 -9.53 6.27 -4.32
C SER A 8 -8.49 5.98 -5.41
N SER A 9 -8.40 6.83 -6.44
CA SER A 9 -7.30 6.86 -7.41
C SER A 9 -6.09 7.67 -6.91
N ARG A 10 -6.02 7.95 -5.60
CA ARG A 10 -4.93 8.73 -5.01
C ARG A 10 -3.66 7.89 -5.03
N THR A 11 -2.78 8.23 -5.97
CA THR A 11 -1.40 7.79 -5.97
C THR A 11 -0.54 8.78 -5.20
N THR A 12 0.62 8.32 -4.75
CA THR A 12 1.56 9.15 -3.98
C THR A 12 2.98 8.93 -4.51
N PRO A 13 3.89 9.92 -4.46
CA PRO A 13 5.28 9.69 -4.81
C PRO A 13 5.97 8.76 -3.80
N CYS A 14 6.76 7.83 -4.30
CA CYS A 14 7.56 6.94 -3.47
C CYS A 14 8.63 7.72 -2.70
N PRO A 15 8.73 7.57 -1.37
CA PRO A 15 9.71 8.30 -0.56
C PRO A 15 11.16 7.89 -0.85
N ARG A 16 11.39 6.76 -1.54
CA ARG A 16 12.74 6.31 -1.91
C ARG A 16 13.20 6.74 -3.30
N CYS A 17 12.30 6.83 -4.27
CA CYS A 17 12.69 7.05 -5.67
C CYS A 17 11.82 8.04 -6.44
N GLY A 18 10.81 8.65 -5.80
CA GLY A 18 9.91 9.64 -6.41
C GLY A 18 8.90 9.10 -7.42
N HIS A 19 9.03 7.85 -7.86
CA HIS A 19 8.08 7.22 -8.78
C HIS A 19 6.71 7.02 -8.14
N GLU A 20 5.68 6.89 -8.98
CA GLU A 20 4.31 6.62 -8.55
C GLU A 20 4.23 5.36 -7.69
N ALA A 21 3.48 5.47 -6.59
CA ALA A 21 3.10 4.38 -5.73
C ALA A 21 1.59 4.34 -5.56
N TRP A 22 1.09 3.12 -5.42
CA TRP A 22 -0.31 2.81 -5.36
C TRP A 22 -0.67 2.27 -3.98
N PRO A 23 -1.89 2.51 -3.50
CA PRO A 23 -2.35 1.93 -2.25
C PRO A 23 -2.46 0.41 -2.38
N ILE A 24 -2.27 -0.29 -1.27
CA ILE A 24 -2.40 -1.75 -1.16
C ILE A 24 -3.76 -2.07 -0.53
N ALA A 25 -4.54 -2.88 -1.24
CA ALA A 25 -5.77 -3.47 -0.74
C ALA A 25 -5.52 -4.93 -0.35
N TYR A 26 -5.85 -5.29 0.88
CA TYR A 26 -5.69 -6.64 1.41
C TYR A 26 -7.02 -7.38 1.49
N GLY A 27 -6.93 -8.71 1.37
CA GLY A 27 -8.08 -9.61 1.48
C GLY A 27 -8.67 -9.99 0.12
N MET A 28 -9.91 -10.46 0.14
CA MET A 28 -10.61 -10.89 -1.07
C MET A 28 -11.33 -9.71 -1.71
N VAL A 29 -10.79 -9.19 -2.81
CA VAL A 29 -11.40 -8.08 -3.55
C VAL A 29 -12.09 -8.60 -4.82
N PRO A 30 -13.40 -8.32 -5.01
CA PRO A 30 -14.14 -8.74 -6.21
C PRO A 30 -13.50 -8.19 -7.49
N PRO A 31 -13.54 -8.93 -8.62
CA PRO A 31 -12.99 -8.47 -9.90
C PRO A 31 -13.55 -7.11 -10.36
N SER A 32 -14.85 -6.85 -10.16
CA SER A 32 -15.47 -5.56 -10.50
C SER A 32 -14.83 -4.37 -9.78
N VAL A 33 -14.44 -4.57 -8.51
CA VAL A 33 -13.74 -3.52 -7.75
C VAL A 33 -12.31 -3.33 -8.28
N GLN A 34 -11.66 -4.40 -8.75
CA GLN A 34 -10.34 -4.32 -9.38
C GLN A 34 -10.38 -3.52 -10.68
N GLU A 35 -11.38 -3.77 -11.51
CA GLU A 35 -11.61 -3.06 -12.78
C GLU A 35 -11.88 -1.57 -12.57
N GLU A 36 -12.66 -1.22 -11.55
CA GLU A 36 -12.95 0.18 -11.19
C GLU A 36 -11.74 0.91 -10.59
N ASN A 37 -10.75 0.18 -10.04
CA ASN A 37 -9.60 0.74 -9.34
C ASN A 37 -8.28 0.12 -9.84
N PRO A 38 -7.85 0.45 -11.08
CA PRO A 38 -6.67 -0.16 -11.70
C PRO A 38 -5.33 0.30 -11.10
N ARG A 39 -5.33 1.36 -10.29
CA ARG A 39 -4.15 1.91 -9.59
C ARG A 39 -4.12 1.52 -8.12
N VAL A 40 -4.42 0.26 -7.84
CA VAL A 40 -4.40 -0.35 -6.51
C VAL A 40 -3.65 -1.67 -6.62
N VAL A 41 -2.85 -1.98 -5.62
CA VAL A 41 -2.20 -3.29 -5.50
C VAL A 41 -3.10 -4.20 -4.70
N TYR A 42 -3.59 -5.27 -5.32
CA TYR A 42 -4.39 -6.28 -4.64
C TYR A 42 -3.48 -7.35 -4.06
N ALA A 43 -3.31 -7.29 -2.74
CA ALA A 43 -2.61 -8.30 -1.97
C ALA A 43 -3.63 -9.24 -1.31
N GLY A 44 -3.23 -10.50 -1.10
CA GLY A 44 -4.06 -11.48 -0.40
C GLY A 44 -4.23 -11.16 1.09
N CYS A 45 -4.46 -12.20 1.89
CA CYS A 45 -4.57 -12.04 3.34
C CYS A 45 -3.23 -11.64 3.98
N VAL A 46 -3.30 -10.76 4.97
CA VAL A 46 -2.16 -10.44 5.86
C VAL A 46 -2.23 -11.37 7.05
N MET A 47 -1.14 -12.11 7.30
CA MET A 47 -1.06 -13.05 8.42
C MET A 47 -0.30 -12.48 9.63
N SER A 48 0.57 -11.49 9.40
CA SER A 48 1.39 -10.86 10.44
C SER A 48 1.71 -9.42 10.06
N GLU A 49 1.78 -8.55 11.06
CA GLU A 49 2.23 -7.16 10.87
C GLU A 49 3.76 -7.11 10.69
N GLU A 50 4.24 -6.16 9.91
CA GLU A 50 5.66 -5.89 9.72
C GLU A 50 6.17 -4.95 10.82
N TRP A 51 7.31 -5.30 11.40
CA TRP A 51 8.04 -4.42 12.31
C TRP A 51 8.83 -3.39 11.53
N ARG A 52 8.73 -2.10 11.91
CA ARG A 52 9.66 -1.07 11.45
C ARG A 52 9.76 0.09 12.45
N PRO A 53 10.93 0.71 12.60
CA PRO A 53 11.09 1.88 13.47
C PRO A 53 10.39 3.10 12.88
N ASP A 54 9.68 3.85 13.72
CA ASP A 54 9.13 5.15 13.37
C ASP A 54 10.28 6.10 12.98
N PRO A 55 10.22 6.77 11.83
CA PRO A 55 11.33 7.62 11.39
C PRO A 55 11.48 8.90 12.22
N ALA A 56 10.44 9.36 12.93
CA ALA A 56 10.49 10.56 13.75
C ALA A 56 10.92 10.26 15.19
N THR A 57 10.47 9.13 15.76
CA THR A 57 10.73 8.80 17.17
C THR A 57 11.71 7.65 17.38
N GLY A 58 11.99 6.84 16.36
CA GLY A 58 12.78 5.61 16.46
C GLY A 58 12.05 4.45 17.13
N GLU A 59 10.84 4.68 17.66
CA GLU A 59 10.06 3.68 18.38
C GLU A 59 9.58 2.56 17.44
N PRO A 60 9.54 1.30 17.91
CA PRO A 60 9.05 0.20 17.10
C PRO A 60 7.56 0.38 16.79
N ARG A 61 7.21 0.35 15.49
CA ARG A 61 5.83 0.30 15.03
C ARG A 61 5.58 -1.00 14.28
N TYR A 62 4.46 -1.62 14.60
CA TYR A 62 3.92 -2.75 13.86
C TYR A 62 2.82 -2.22 12.96
N GLY A 63 2.84 -2.63 11.70
CA GLY A 63 1.83 -2.21 10.74
C GLY A 63 1.85 -3.06 9.50
N THR A 64 0.82 -2.89 8.69
CA THR A 64 0.76 -3.46 7.35
C THR A 64 1.08 -2.36 6.35
N PRO A 65 1.93 -2.60 5.35
CA PRO A 65 2.20 -1.57 4.34
C PRO A 65 0.93 -1.10 3.64
N GLU A 66 0.73 0.21 3.54
CA GLU A 66 -0.43 0.80 2.87
C GLU A 66 -0.12 1.18 1.42
N TRP A 67 1.15 1.29 1.04
CA TRP A 67 1.60 1.78 -0.25
C TRP A 67 2.68 0.89 -0.86
N GLU A 68 2.66 0.74 -2.19
CA GLU A 68 3.70 0.04 -2.94
C GLU A 68 4.14 0.85 -4.16
N CYS A 69 5.46 1.05 -4.29
CA CYS A 69 6.06 1.66 -5.47
C CYS A 69 5.91 0.77 -6.71
N GLN A 70 5.47 1.36 -7.82
CA GLN A 70 5.27 0.64 -9.08
C GLN A 70 6.51 0.53 -9.97
N LYS A 71 7.64 1.12 -9.55
CA LYS A 71 8.93 0.91 -10.24
C LYS A 71 9.43 -0.50 -9.96
N SER A 72 9.62 -1.30 -11.01
CA SER A 72 10.05 -2.71 -10.95
C SER A 72 11.32 -2.95 -10.12
N GLY A 73 12.28 -2.03 -10.13
CA GLY A 73 13.51 -2.12 -9.34
C GLY A 73 13.44 -1.54 -7.92
N CYS A 74 12.37 -0.82 -7.55
CA CYS A 74 12.23 -0.24 -6.21
C CYS A 74 11.29 -1.07 -5.34
N ARG A 75 10.02 -1.22 -5.78
CA ARG A 75 8.97 -1.97 -5.06
C ARG A 75 8.88 -1.69 -3.56
N HIS A 76 9.34 -0.50 -3.12
CA HIS A 76 9.34 -0.13 -1.72
C HIS A 76 7.90 -0.11 -1.20
N ARG A 77 7.70 -0.70 -0.02
CA ARG A 77 6.44 -0.77 0.69
C ARG A 77 6.52 0.00 2.00
N TRP A 78 5.47 0.75 2.34
CA TRP A 78 5.40 1.52 3.58
C TRP A 78 3.95 1.84 3.98
N TRP A 79 3.75 2.29 5.21
CA TRP A 79 2.49 2.82 5.74
C TRP A 79 2.44 4.34 5.56
#